data_AF-A0A3R9P5G5-F1
#
_entry.id   AF-A0A3R9P5G5-F1
#
_cell.length_a   1.000
_cell.length_b   1.000
_cell.length_c   1.000
_cell.angle_alpha   90.00
_cell.angle_beta   90.00
_cell.angle_gamma   90.00
#
_symmetry.space_group_name_H-M   'P 1'
#
loop_
_entity.id
_entity.type
_entity.pdbx_description
1 polymer ?
#
loop_
_entity_poly.entity_id
_entity_poly.type
_entity_poly.pdbx_seq_one_letter_code
_entity_poly.pdbx_strand_id
1 'polypeptide(L)' 'MAQTSLNQRLLRPEVADKFTATITPCVIHIQRLDRTIDLRQLTLEQAEQLVQDPKFTYLVRRKLRRGKAAPAVNK' A
#
# COMPACT_ATOMS: atom_id res chain seq x y z
N MET A 1 -7.37 -18.39 2.81
CA MET A 1 -7.46 -16.96 3.21
C MET A 1 -6.11 -16.32 2.90
N ALA A 2 -6.07 -15.24 2.10
CA ALA A 2 -4.80 -14.59 1.77
C ALA A 2 -4.18 -14.04 3.07
N GLN A 3 -2.99 -14.52 3.44
CA GLN A 3 -2.27 -14.03 4.61
C GLN A 3 -2.04 -12.54 4.45
N THR A 4 -2.83 -11.73 5.15
CA THR A 4 -2.60 -10.29 5.29
C THR A 4 -1.21 -10.14 5.90
N SER A 5 -0.29 -9.52 5.18
CA SER A 5 1.06 -9.32 5.70
C SER A 5 0.99 -8.54 7.01
N LEU A 6 1.91 -8.82 7.94
CA LEU A 6 1.97 -8.15 9.26
C LEU A 6 1.89 -6.63 9.14
N ASN A 7 2.51 -6.09 8.08
CA ASN A 7 2.50 -4.68 7.72
C ASN A 7 1.13 -4.15 7.29
N GLN A 8 0.30 -4.95 6.61
CA GLN A 8 -1.06 -4.54 6.22
C GLN A 8 -1.99 -4.43 7.43
N ARG A 9 -1.79 -5.24 8.49
CA ARG A 9 -2.59 -5.17 9.72
C ARG A 9 -2.35 -3.90 10.52
N LEU A 10 -1.20 -3.26 10.34
CA LEU A 10 -0.82 -2.04 11.04
C LEU A 10 -1.25 -0.76 10.31
N LEU A 11 -1.68 -0.88 9.05
CA LEU A 11 -2.29 0.23 8.31
C LEU A 11 -3.77 0.37 8.67
N ARG A 12 -4.35 1.55 8.44
CA ARG A 12 -5.81 1.69 8.49
C ARG A 12 -6.46 0.76 7.46
N PRO A 13 -7.61 0.13 7.78
CA PRO A 13 -8.25 -0.85 6.91
C PRO A 13 -8.51 -0.34 5.49
N GLU A 14 -8.99 0.90 5.37
CA GLU A 14 -9.27 1.58 4.09
C GLU A 14 -8.00 1.70 3.22
N VAL A 15 -6.86 1.97 3.84
CA VAL A 15 -5.57 2.08 3.15
C VAL A 15 -5.04 0.69 2.82
N ALA A 16 -5.14 -0.27 3.73
CA ALA A 16 -4.68 -1.65 3.56
C ALA A 16 -5.43 -2.40 2.43
N ASP A 17 -6.64 -1.97 2.11
CA ASP A 17 -7.44 -2.52 1.02
C ASP A 17 -6.83 -2.18 -0.36
N LYS A 18 -6.52 -0.90 -0.58
CA LYS A 18 -5.97 -0.41 -1.86
C LYS A 18 -4.45 -0.44 -1.94
N PHE A 19 -3.76 -0.40 -0.80
CA PHE A 19 -2.33 -0.21 -0.73
C PHE A 19 -1.64 -1.28 0.13
N THR A 20 -0.36 -1.47 -0.14
CA THR A 20 0.52 -2.33 0.65
C THR A 20 1.71 -1.50 1.10
N ALA A 21 2.03 -1.55 2.39
CA ALA A 21 3.27 -1.00 2.90
C ALA A 21 4.44 -1.94 2.58
N THR A 22 5.53 -1.40 2.04
CA THR A 22 6.76 -2.14 1.73
C THR A 22 7.63 -2.32 2.97
N ILE A 23 7.49 -1.42 3.94
CA ILE A 23 8.14 -1.48 5.25
C ILE A 23 7.10 -1.67 6.36
N THR A 24 7.56 -1.96 7.57
CA THR A 24 6.69 -1.93 8.76
C THR A 24 6.15 -0.51 8.96
N PRO A 25 4.83 -0.31 9.05
CA PRO A 25 4.26 1.02 9.24
C PRO A 25 4.80 1.71 10.49
N CYS A 26 5.47 2.84 10.27
CA CYS A 26 6.10 3.65 11.29
C CYS A 26 5.99 5.15 10.93
N VAL A 27 6.50 6.00 11.82
CA VAL A 27 6.64 7.42 11.57
C VAL A 27 7.88 7.64 10.72
N ILE A 28 7.69 8.26 9.56
CA ILE A 28 8.77 8.56 8.60
C ILE A 28 8.92 10.06 8.54
N HIS A 29 10.14 10.53 8.77
CA HIS A 29 10.51 11.90 8.49
C HIS A 29 11.04 12.00 7.07
N ILE A 30 10.31 12.68 6.19
CA ILE A 30 10.73 12.92 4.81
C ILE A 30 11.41 14.29 4.75
N GLN A 31 12.74 14.30 4.84
CA GLN A 31 13.55 15.53 4.83
C GLN A 31 13.29 16.42 3.61
N ARG A 32 13.12 15.84 2.41
CA ARG A 32 12.88 16.62 1.18
C ARG A 32 11.53 17.37 1.16
N LEU A 33 10.58 16.94 1.99
CA LEU A 33 9.27 17.57 2.15
C LEU A 33 9.17 18.33 3.47
N ASP A 34 10.25 18.32 4.27
CA ASP A 34 10.29 18.78 5.66
C ASP A 34 9.05 18.35 6.47
N ARG A 35 8.61 17.11 6.24
CA ARG A 35 7.33 16.62 6.74
C ARG A 35 7.46 15.26 7.39
N THR A 36 6.79 15.13 8.53
CA THR A 36 6.64 13.87 9.23
C THR A 36 5.32 13.21 8.85
N ILE A 37 5.36 11.93 8.49
CA ILE A 37 4.20 11.14 8.06
C ILE A 37 4.14 9.87 8.91
N ASP A 38 3.02 9.64 9.59
CA ASP A 38 2.76 8.35 10.23
C ASP A 38 1.98 7.43 9.28
N LEU A 39 2.63 6.36 8.82
CA LEU A 39 2.00 5.39 7.93
C LEU A 39 0.77 4.71 8.55
N ARG A 40 0.71 4.61 9.88
CA ARG A 40 -0.40 3.94 10.60
C ARG A 40 -1.66 4.79 10.65
N GLN A 41 -1.52 6.11 10.55
CA GLN A 41 -2.63 7.07 10.68
C GLN A 41 -3.00 7.72 9.34
N LEU A 42 -2.36 7.34 8.25
CA LEU A 42 -2.67 7.86 6.91
C LEU A 42 -4.15 7.67 6.56
N THR A 43 -4.76 8.74 6.08
CA THR A 43 -6.05 8.67 5.39
C THR A 43 -5.87 8.14 3.97
N LEU A 44 -6.95 7.67 3.37
CA LEU A 44 -6.95 7.18 1.99
C LEU A 44 -6.49 8.26 1.00
N GLU A 45 -6.97 9.49 1.16
CA GLU A 45 -6.59 10.62 0.30
C GLU A 45 -5.10 10.97 0.42
N GLN A 46 -4.58 11.00 1.64
CA GLN A 46 -3.15 11.24 1.86
C GLN A 46 -2.30 10.11 1.27
N ALA A 47 -2.72 8.85 1.44
CA ALA A 47 -2.05 7.71 0.83
C ALA A 47 -2.04 7.83 -0.70
N GLU A 48 -3.17 8.22 -1.30
CA GLU A 48 -3.32 8.46 -2.74
C GLU A 48 -2.45 9.60 -3.25
N GLN A 49 -2.27 10.68 -2.49
CA GLN A 49 -1.33 11.76 -2.83
C GLN A 49 0.12 11.30 -2.73
N LEU A 50 0.49 10.58 -1.66
CA LEU A 50 1.87 10.15 -1.44
C LEU A 50 2.35 9.17 -2.51
N VAL A 51 1.51 8.24 -2.97
CA VAL A 51 1.90 7.31 -4.05
C VAL A 51 2.01 7.97 -5.42
N GLN A 52 1.56 9.21 -5.61
CA GLN A 52 1.82 9.96 -6.85
C GLN A 52 3.26 10.45 -6.90
N ASP A 53 3.92 10.58 -5.75
CA ASP A 53 5.32 10.96 -5.69
C ASP A 53 6.20 9.76 -6.05
N PRO A 54 6.97 9.82 -7.16
CA PRO A 54 7.76 8.69 -7.62
C PRO A 54 8.89 8.31 -6.67
N LYS A 55 9.30 9.19 -5.74
CA LYS A 55 10.33 8.87 -4.75
C LYS A 55 9.74 8.33 -3.44
N PHE A 56 8.41 8.27 -3.31
CA PHE A 56 7.76 7.67 -2.16
C PHE A 56 7.52 6.17 -2.40
N THR A 57 8.39 5.35 -1.82
CA THR A 57 8.42 3.89 -2.06
C THR A 57 7.86 3.07 -0.89
N TYR A 58 7.47 3.73 0.19
CA TYR A 58 7.01 3.08 1.44
C TYR A 58 5.61 2.50 1.35
N LEU A 59 4.80 3.00 0.41
CA LEU A 59 3.45 2.54 0.14
C LEU A 59 3.32 2.30 -1.36
N VAL A 60 2.75 1.17 -1.76
CA VAL A 60 2.54 0.82 -3.16
C VAL A 60 1.09 0.43 -3.39
N ARG A 61 0.53 0.82 -4.54
CA ARG A 61 -0.81 0.38 -4.94
C ARG A 61 -0.82 -1.14 -5.09
N ARG A 62 -1.75 -1.78 -4.40
CA ARG A 62 -1.93 -3.22 -4.49
C ARG A 62 -2.49 -3.52 -5.88
N LYS A 63 -1.71 -4.22 -6.71
CA LYS A 63 -2.23 -4.73 -7.98
C LYS A 63 -3.33 -5.73 -7.65
N LEU A 64 -4.58 -5.39 -7.97
CA LEU A 64 -5.66 -6.36 -8.07
C LEU A 64 -5.13 -7.46 -8.99
N ARG A 65 -4.87 -8.64 -8.41
CA ARG A 65 -4.61 -9.82 -9.21
C ARG A 65 -5.88 -10.04 -10.02
N ARG A 66 -5.93 -9.54 -11.25
CA ARG A 66 -6.85 -10.04 -12.27
C ARG A 66 -6.66 -11.54 -12.25
N GLY A 67 -7.65 -12.27 -11.74
CA GLY A 67 -7.64 -13.72 -11.73
C GLY A 67 -7.29 -14.13 -13.15
N LYS A 68 -6.20 -14.89 -13.32
CA LYS A 68 -5.92 -15.54 -14.59
C LYS A 68 -7.19 -16.33 -14.91
N ALA A 69 -7.92 -15.91 -15.93
CA ALA A 69 -8.94 -16.75 -16.53
C ALA A 69 -8.28 -18.11 -16.81
N ALA A 70 -8.92 -19.18 -16.37
CA ALA A 70 -8.42 -20.53 -16.55
C ALA A 70 -8.01 -20.72 -18.03
N PRO A 71 -6.87 -21.34 -18.34
CA PRO A 71 -6.54 -21.65 -19.72
C PRO A 71 -7.66 -22.53 -20.27
N ALA A 72 -8.34 -22.07 -21.33
CA ALA A 72 -9.30 -22.89 -22.05
C ALA A 72 -8.51 -24.05 -22.67
N VAL A 73 -8.62 -25.23 -22.05
CA VAL A 73 -8.12 -26.48 -22.64
C VAL A 73 -9.09 -26.82 -23.76
N ASN A 74 -8.71 -26.52 -25.01
CA ASN A 74 -9.43 -27.03 -26.18
C ASN A 74 -9.20 -28.54 -26.26
N LYS A 75 -10.29 -29.31 -26.26
CA LYS A 75 -10.32 -30.73 -26.62
C LYS A 75 -10.46 -30.88 -28.13
#